data_AF-A0A7Z9R1Z7-F1
#
_entry.id   AF-A0A7Z9R1Z7-F1
#
_cell.length_a   1.000
_cell.length_b   1.000
_cell.length_c   1.000
_cell.angle_alpha   90.00
_cell.angle_beta   90.00
_cell.angle_gamma   90.00
#
_symmetry.space_group_name_H-M   'P 1'
#
loop_
_entity.id
_entity.type
_entity.pdbx_description
1 polymer ?
#
loop_
_entity_poly.entity_id
_entity_poly.type
_entity_poly.pdbx_seq_one_letter_code
_entity_poly.pdbx_strand_id
1 'polypeptide(L)'
;MGKQFGHLAKCIILALLISACTPKQVPIKTAYSGDYPTLQIREMWHVCSLSFQQNAPYTPFPEMMRMCDCYVDHMRKNYSSKGLTNLPGNVGKLSGEQLNKTCNVLQKISGTTLM
;
A
#
# COMPACT_ATOMS: atom_id res chain seq x y z
N MET A 1 40.44 -51.48 -12.34
CA MET A 1 39.08 -50.98 -12.66
C MET A 1 38.48 -50.11 -11.53
N GLY A 2 39.27 -49.29 -10.80
CA GLY A 2 38.77 -48.54 -9.63
C GLY A 2 38.48 -47.05 -9.84
N LYS A 3 39.03 -46.41 -10.90
CA LYS A 3 38.89 -44.96 -11.12
C LYS A 3 37.51 -44.52 -11.61
N GLN A 4 36.75 -45.41 -12.26
CA GLN A 4 35.46 -45.08 -12.87
C GLN A 4 34.33 -44.91 -11.82
N PHE A 5 34.36 -45.71 -10.74
CA PHE A 5 33.37 -45.64 -9.65
C PHE A 5 33.43 -44.33 -8.85
N GLY A 6 34.64 -43.79 -8.63
CA GLY A 6 34.83 -42.54 -7.90
C GLY A 6 34.29 -41.32 -8.66
N HIS A 7 34.29 -41.36 -9.99
CA HIS A 7 33.74 -40.28 -10.82
C HIS A 7 32.20 -40.30 -10.81
N LEU A 8 31.60 -41.48 -10.87
CA LEU A 8 30.15 -41.67 -10.81
C LEU A 8 29.60 -41.21 -9.46
N ALA A 9 30.25 -41.57 -8.35
CA ALA A 9 29.87 -41.16 -7.01
C ALA A 9 29.89 -39.64 -6.82
N LYS A 10 30.93 -38.96 -7.36
CA LYS A 10 31.03 -37.49 -7.33
C LYS A 10 29.91 -36.81 -8.13
N CYS A 11 29.55 -37.36 -9.29
CA CYS A 11 28.45 -36.84 -10.10
C CYS A 11 27.09 -37.00 -9.39
N ILE A 12 26.87 -38.12 -8.69
CA ILE A 12 25.64 -38.36 -7.91
C ILE A 12 25.54 -37.38 -6.74
N ILE A 13 26.64 -37.16 -6.01
CA ILE A 13 26.68 -36.20 -4.90
C ILE A 13 26.42 -34.78 -5.43
N LEU A 14 27.03 -34.40 -6.55
CA LEU A 14 26.81 -33.08 -7.17
C LEU A 14 25.35 -32.90 -7.61
N ALA A 15 24.74 -33.92 -8.23
CA ALA A 15 23.34 -33.88 -8.63
C ALA A 15 22.38 -33.74 -7.43
N LEU A 16 22.68 -34.42 -6.31
CA LEU A 16 21.91 -34.29 -5.05
C LEU A 16 22.03 -32.91 -4.42
N LEU A 17 23.19 -32.25 -4.53
CA LEU A 17 23.38 -30.90 -4.00
C LEU A 17 22.61 -29.85 -4.83
N ILE A 18 22.48 -30.05 -6.14
CA ILE A 18 21.77 -29.11 -7.02
C ILE A 18 20.24 -29.24 -6.87
N SER A 19 19.72 -30.44 -6.58
CA SER A 19 18.26 -30.65 -6.40
C SER A 19 17.71 -30.13 -5.07
N ALA A 20 18.57 -29.87 -4.08
CA ALA A 20 18.17 -29.34 -2.77
C ALA A 20 17.85 -27.83 -2.78
N CYS A 21 18.21 -27.09 -3.84
CA CYS A 21 17.97 -25.66 -3.93
C CYS A 21 16.61 -25.37 -4.58
N THR A 22 15.53 -25.41 -3.78
CA THR A 22 14.23 -24.88 -4.22
C THR A 22 14.17 -23.37 -3.92
N PRO A 23 13.91 -22.50 -4.91
CA PRO A 23 13.74 -21.08 -4.65
C PRO A 23 12.48 -20.89 -3.80
N LYS A 24 12.65 -20.54 -2.53
CA LYS A 24 11.54 -20.12 -1.68
C LYS A 24 11.05 -18.77 -2.17
N GLN A 25 9.91 -18.75 -2.83
CA GLN A 25 9.21 -17.50 -3.12
C GLN A 25 8.78 -16.89 -1.79
N VAL A 26 9.48 -15.83 -1.36
CA VAL A 26 9.05 -15.05 -0.20
C VAL A 26 7.95 -14.12 -0.71
N PRO A 27 6.70 -14.25 -0.25
CA PRO A 27 5.65 -13.31 -0.64
C PRO A 27 6.05 -11.91 -0.17
N ILE A 28 6.34 -11.02 -1.12
CA ILE A 28 6.60 -9.62 -0.83
C ILE A 28 5.27 -9.00 -0.40
N LYS A 29 5.10 -8.78 0.90
CA LYS A 29 3.94 -8.08 1.43
C LYS A 29 4.03 -6.61 1.04
N THR A 30 3.23 -6.20 0.06
CA THR A 30 3.08 -4.78 -0.32
C THR A 30 2.30 -4.03 0.75
N ALA A 31 2.57 -2.72 0.89
CA ALA A 31 1.86 -1.86 1.84
C ALA A 31 0.37 -1.66 1.49
N TYR A 32 0.01 -1.91 0.23
CA TYR A 32 -1.33 -1.76 -0.33
C TYR A 32 -1.76 -3.06 -1.01
N SER A 33 -3.06 -3.27 -1.15
CA SER A 33 -3.64 -4.44 -1.83
C SER A 33 -3.25 -4.56 -3.31
N GLY A 34 -2.87 -3.44 -3.94
CA GLY A 34 -2.36 -3.40 -5.31
C GLY A 34 -3.43 -3.63 -6.40
N ASP A 35 -4.70 -3.71 -6.02
CA ASP A 35 -5.80 -4.11 -6.91
C ASP A 35 -6.69 -2.93 -7.38
N TYR A 36 -6.25 -1.69 -7.13
CA TYR A 36 -7.00 -0.47 -7.50
C TYR A 36 -6.66 -0.01 -8.93
N PRO A 37 -7.65 0.06 -9.84
CA PRO A 37 -7.48 0.75 -11.12
C PRO A 37 -7.15 2.23 -10.91
N THR A 38 -6.31 2.81 -11.78
CA THR A 38 -5.91 4.23 -11.70
C THR A 38 -7.11 5.18 -11.64
N LEU A 39 -8.19 4.87 -12.36
CA LEU A 39 -9.41 5.67 -12.35
C LEU A 39 -10.08 5.67 -10.97
N GLN A 40 -10.13 4.53 -10.30
CA GLN A 40 -10.70 4.42 -8.96
C GLN A 40 -9.88 5.21 -7.93
N ILE A 41 -8.54 5.22 -8.08
CA ILE A 41 -7.65 6.03 -7.24
C ILE A 41 -7.94 7.52 -7.43
N ARG A 42 -8.08 7.96 -8.69
CA ARG A 42 -8.41 9.35 -9.02
C ARG A 42 -9.78 9.76 -8.49
N GLU A 43 -10.77 8.87 -8.58
CA GLU A 43 -12.12 9.12 -8.08
C GLU A 43 -12.13 9.31 -6.55
N MET A 44 -11.44 8.44 -5.81
CA MET A 44 -11.28 8.59 -4.37
C MET A 44 -10.66 9.96 -4.02
N TRP A 45 -9.59 10.34 -4.70
CA TRP A 45 -8.96 11.64 -4.50
C TRP A 45 -9.92 12.80 -4.82
N HIS A 46 -10.66 12.70 -5.93
CA HIS A 46 -11.62 13.71 -6.36
C HIS A 46 -12.75 13.92 -5.35
N VAL A 47 -13.33 12.84 -4.82
CA VAL A 47 -14.37 12.90 -3.78
C VAL A 47 -13.88 13.60 -2.52
N CYS A 48 -12.63 13.33 -2.10
CA CYS A 48 -12.00 14.05 -1.01
C CYS A 48 -11.88 15.55 -1.32
N SER A 49 -11.36 15.91 -2.50
CA SER A 49 -11.17 17.31 -2.88
C SER A 49 -12.51 18.09 -2.93
N LEU A 50 -13.57 17.48 -3.45
CA LEU A 50 -14.91 18.06 -3.46
C LEU A 50 -15.46 18.27 -2.05
N SER A 51 -15.18 17.34 -1.13
CA SER A 51 -15.60 17.47 0.26
C SER A 51 -14.94 18.67 0.94
N PHE A 52 -13.66 18.95 0.65
CA PHE A 52 -13.00 20.17 1.13
C PHE A 52 -13.60 21.43 0.49
N GLN A 53 -13.90 21.43 -0.81
CA GLN A 53 -14.54 22.58 -1.47
C GLN A 53 -15.91 22.90 -0.87
N GLN A 54 -16.69 21.89 -0.50
CA GLN A 54 -18.03 22.07 0.05
C GLN A 54 -18.05 22.44 1.53
N ASN A 55 -17.17 21.82 2.34
CA ASN A 55 -17.26 21.92 3.80
C ASN A 55 -16.16 22.79 4.42
N ALA A 56 -15.04 23.01 3.73
CA ALA A 56 -13.91 23.78 4.21
C ALA A 56 -13.21 24.54 3.06
N PRO A 57 -13.93 25.42 2.33
CA PRO A 57 -13.44 26.05 1.09
C PRO A 57 -12.19 26.92 1.29
N TYR A 58 -11.95 27.38 2.51
CA TYR A 58 -10.79 28.20 2.86
C TYR A 58 -9.54 27.39 3.23
N THR A 59 -9.59 26.05 3.16
CA THR A 59 -8.44 25.19 3.43
C THR A 59 -7.34 25.48 2.41
N PRO A 60 -6.11 25.79 2.84
CA PRO A 60 -4.99 25.97 1.92
C PRO A 60 -4.79 24.75 1.03
N PHE A 61 -4.57 24.98 -0.26
CA PHE A 61 -4.40 23.90 -1.24
C PHE A 61 -3.37 22.83 -0.83
N PRO A 62 -2.18 23.18 -0.29
CA PRO A 62 -1.20 22.17 0.13
C PRO A 62 -1.69 21.25 1.26
N GLU A 63 -2.53 21.78 2.16
CA GLU A 63 -3.09 21.03 3.28
C GLU A 63 -4.16 20.06 2.79
N MET A 64 -5.05 20.52 1.92
CA MET A 64 -6.07 19.68 1.26
C MET A 64 -5.42 18.53 0.48
N MET A 65 -4.39 18.81 -0.31
CA MET A 65 -3.64 17.79 -1.06
C MET A 65 -3.11 16.70 -0.13
N ARG A 66 -2.42 17.09 0.95
CA ARG A 66 -1.86 16.14 1.93
C ARG A 66 -2.94 15.29 2.60
N MET A 67 -4.08 15.90 2.92
CA MET A 67 -5.23 15.20 3.51
C MET A 67 -5.83 14.18 2.53
N CYS A 68 -5.99 14.56 1.25
CA CYS A 68 -6.57 13.68 0.24
C CYS A 68 -5.63 12.55 -0.18
N ASP A 69 -4.32 12.79 -0.23
CA ASP A 69 -3.33 11.74 -0.44
C ASP A 69 -3.38 10.71 0.70
N CYS A 70 -3.43 11.17 1.95
CA CYS A 70 -3.57 10.29 3.11
C CYS A 70 -4.88 9.51 3.12
N TYR A 71 -6.01 10.12 2.73
CA TYR A 71 -7.28 9.42 2.56
C TYR A 71 -7.14 8.25 1.58
N VAL A 72 -6.62 8.51 0.39
CA VAL A 72 -6.43 7.49 -0.66
C VAL A 72 -5.56 6.34 -0.14
N ASP A 73 -4.46 6.65 0.55
CA ASP A 73 -3.57 5.64 1.12
C ASP A 73 -4.22 4.83 2.24
N HIS A 74 -5.02 5.48 3.09
CA HIS A 74 -5.80 4.78 4.11
C HIS A 74 -6.78 3.79 3.47
N MET A 75 -7.48 4.21 2.42
CA MET A 75 -8.43 3.32 1.72
C MET A 75 -7.70 2.13 1.10
N ARG A 76 -6.60 2.35 0.39
CA ARG A 76 -5.81 1.30 -0.29
C ARG A 76 -5.10 0.33 0.66
N LYS A 77 -4.85 0.77 1.90
CA LYS A 77 -4.22 -0.06 2.94
C LYS A 77 -5.23 -0.96 3.64
N ASN A 78 -6.45 -0.48 3.86
CA ASN A 78 -7.44 -1.17 4.71
C ASN A 78 -8.50 -1.93 3.90
N TYR A 79 -8.69 -1.58 2.64
CA TYR A 79 -9.72 -2.16 1.80
C TYR A 79 -9.13 -2.58 0.45
N SER A 80 -9.63 -3.69 -0.10
CA SER A 80 -9.41 -4.06 -1.49
C SER A 80 -10.35 -3.27 -2.40
N SER A 81 -9.99 -3.13 -3.68
CA SER A 81 -10.83 -2.47 -4.70
C SER A 81 -12.24 -3.07 -4.75
N LYS A 82 -12.35 -4.41 -4.69
CA LYS A 82 -13.63 -5.14 -4.63
C LYS A 82 -14.36 -4.95 -3.29
N GLY A 83 -13.60 -4.80 -2.20
CA GLY A 83 -14.16 -4.51 -0.88
C GLY A 83 -14.86 -3.15 -0.88
N LEU A 84 -14.29 -2.14 -1.55
CA LEU A 84 -14.87 -0.80 -1.66
C LEU A 84 -16.23 -0.78 -2.36
N THR A 85 -16.39 -1.52 -3.46
CA THR A 85 -17.67 -1.58 -4.20
C THR A 85 -18.81 -2.20 -3.40
N ASN A 86 -18.50 -2.97 -2.36
CA ASN A 86 -19.49 -3.61 -1.48
C ASN A 86 -19.70 -2.84 -0.16
N LEU A 87 -19.04 -1.70 0.02
CA LEU A 87 -19.24 -0.85 1.18
C LEU A 87 -20.60 -0.13 1.07
N PRO A 88 -21.43 -0.14 2.12
CA PRO A 88 -22.64 0.68 2.11
C PRO A 88 -22.25 2.15 1.93
N GLY A 89 -23.07 2.93 1.22
CA GLY A 89 -22.71 4.26 0.68
C GLY A 89 -22.25 5.31 1.70
N ASN A 90 -22.31 4.99 2.99
CA ASN A 90 -21.83 5.76 4.12
C ASN A 90 -20.39 5.41 4.58
N VAL A 91 -19.80 4.29 4.16
CA VAL A 91 -18.46 3.85 4.65
C VAL A 91 -17.31 4.41 3.80
N GLY A 92 -17.56 4.73 2.53
CA GLY A 92 -16.62 5.51 1.70
C GLY A 92 -16.52 6.99 2.13
N LYS A 93 -17.51 7.44 2.91
CA LYS A 93 -17.59 8.78 3.50
C LYS A 93 -16.93 8.73 4.87
N LEU A 94 -15.61 8.51 4.92
CA LEU A 94 -14.86 8.82 6.14
C LEU A 94 -15.19 10.26 6.50
N SER A 95 -15.80 10.47 7.67
CA SER A 95 -16.10 11.82 8.12
C SER A 95 -14.80 12.61 8.17
N GLY A 96 -14.87 13.92 7.87
CA GLY A 96 -13.69 14.79 7.94
C GLY A 96 -12.97 14.69 9.29
N GLU A 97 -13.70 14.37 10.37
CA GLU A 97 -13.16 14.12 11.70
C GLU A 97 -12.31 12.84 11.79
N GLN A 98 -12.74 11.74 11.16
CA GLN A 98 -12.00 10.47 11.17
C GLN A 98 -10.75 10.55 10.29
N LEU A 99 -10.84 11.31 9.21
CA LEU A 99 -9.69 11.69 8.40
C LEU A 99 -8.71 12.58 9.17
N ASN A 100 -9.19 13.59 9.89
CA ASN A 100 -8.32 14.47 10.68
C ASN A 100 -7.55 13.69 11.76
N LYS A 101 -8.22 12.77 12.48
CA LYS A 101 -7.58 11.89 13.48
C LYS A 101 -6.56 10.93 12.87
N THR A 102 -6.85 10.39 11.69
CA THR A 102 -6.01 9.38 11.04
C THR A 102 -4.82 9.99 10.28
N CYS A 103 -5.05 11.13 9.63
CA CYS A 103 -4.08 11.79 8.75
C CYS A 103 -3.29 12.89 9.45
N ASN A 104 -3.72 13.33 10.64
CA ASN A 104 -2.97 14.08 11.64
C ASN A 104 -2.05 15.18 11.07
N VAL A 105 -2.58 15.97 10.12
CA VAL A 105 -1.78 16.91 9.32
C VAL A 105 -1.20 18.06 10.16
N LEU A 106 -1.83 18.38 11.30
CA LEU A 106 -1.37 19.44 12.20
C LEU A 106 -0.26 19.02 13.18
N GLN A 107 -0.04 17.73 13.45
CA GLN A 107 1.03 17.32 14.37
C GLN A 107 2.43 17.32 13.74
N LYS A 108 2.53 17.23 12.41
CA LYS A 108 3.84 17.18 11.72
C LYS A 108 4.40 18.56 11.34
N ILE A 109 3.62 19.64 11.50
CA ILE A 109 4.09 21.01 11.23
C ILE A 109 4.63 21.66 12.51
N SER A 110 4.20 21.24 13.70
CA SER A 110 4.71 21.76 14.98
C SER A 110 6.14 21.29 15.34
N GLY A 111 6.75 20.45 14.50
CA GLY A 111 8.12 19.94 14.68
C GLY A 111 9.15 20.53 13.73
N THR A 112 8.83 21.54 12.92
CA THR A 112 9.81 22.15 12.02
C THR A 112 9.61 23.66 11.94
N THR A 113 10.62 24.35 12.49
CA THR A 113 10.89 25.79 12.42
C THR A 113 10.29 26.65 13.53
N LEU A 114 10.88 26.50 14.72
CA LEU A 114 11.22 27.64 15.57
C LEU A 114 12.74 27.85 15.39
N MET A 115 13.11 28.64 14.38
CA MET A 115 14.38 29.38 14.28
C MET A 115 14.11 30.62 13.43
#